data_AF-A0A959Z1G5-F1
#
_entry.id   AF-A0A959Z1G5-F1
#
_cell.length_a   1.000
_cell.length_b   1.000
_cell.length_c   1.000
_cell.angle_alpha   90.00
_cell.angle_beta   90.00
_cell.angle_gamma   90.00
#
_symmetry.space_group_name_H-M   'P 1'
#
loop_
_entity.id
_entity.type
_entity.pdbx_description
1 polymer ?
#
loop_
_entity_poly.entity_id
_entity_poly.type
_entity_poly.pdbx_seq_one_letter_code
_entity_poly.pdbx_strand_id
1 'polypeptide(L)'
;MIDIPYQLRTLASLVVLMALQPSAGAQECGTAPPTRAQYDHTRSVIAQIDVSALRGGGITCIPLQAHIVRQDNGSGGITQEQLNIGLSFLNDYFLEAGIQFFWKGAPNYTNNSDYYEFDATAPDNDSETTLAGFFTTATNAVNIYFVNNITT
;
A
#
# COMPACT_ATOMS: atom_id res chain seq x y z
N MET A 1 66.15 10.17 -44.95
CA MET A 1 64.99 10.91 -45.50
C MET A 1 64.48 10.08 -46.67
N ILE A 2 63.63 9.08 -46.47
CA ILE A 2 62.25 9.17 -45.99
C ILE A 2 61.92 7.99 -45.08
N ASP A 3 61.28 8.30 -43.94
CA ASP A 3 60.63 7.42 -42.97
C ASP A 3 59.29 6.86 -43.50
N ILE A 4 58.91 5.64 -43.14
CA ILE A 4 57.90 5.31 -42.10
C ILE A 4 57.49 3.81 -42.19
N PRO A 5 57.24 3.15 -41.03
CA PRO A 5 57.16 1.70 -40.80
C PRO A 5 55.72 1.22 -40.46
N TYR A 6 55.60 0.11 -39.68
CA TYR A 6 54.41 -0.52 -39.05
C TYR A 6 53.81 -1.70 -39.84
N GLN A 7 54.43 -2.89 -39.89
CA GLN A 7 54.49 -3.94 -38.85
C GLN A 7 53.14 -4.43 -38.30
N LEU A 8 52.96 -5.75 -38.50
CA LEU A 8 52.44 -6.75 -37.58
C LEU A 8 50.91 -6.93 -37.39
N ARG A 9 50.43 -7.97 -38.08
CA ARG A 9 49.73 -9.16 -37.53
C ARG A 9 48.50 -8.96 -36.62
N THR A 10 47.38 -9.45 -37.14
CA THR A 10 46.42 -10.37 -36.49
C THR A 10 45.79 -9.90 -35.17
N LEU A 11 44.48 -9.66 -35.17
CA LEU A 11 43.49 -10.54 -34.52
C LEU A 11 42.08 -9.93 -34.66
N ALA A 12 41.14 -10.81 -35.01
CA ALA A 12 39.72 -10.54 -35.07
C ALA A 12 39.21 -10.02 -33.72
N SER A 13 38.47 -8.91 -33.73
CA SER A 13 37.68 -8.52 -32.57
C SER A 13 36.28 -8.10 -33.05
N LEU A 14 35.40 -9.09 -33.02
CA LEU A 14 33.96 -8.96 -33.17
C LEU A 14 33.43 -8.26 -31.90
N VAL A 15 33.21 -6.95 -31.97
CA VAL A 15 32.57 -6.21 -30.87
C VAL A 15 31.06 -6.44 -30.96
N VAL A 16 30.58 -7.47 -30.28
CA VAL A 16 29.15 -7.64 -29.97
C VAL A 16 28.83 -6.69 -28.83
N LEU A 17 28.15 -5.58 -29.14
CA LEU A 17 27.60 -4.67 -28.15
C LEU A 17 26.38 -5.36 -27.49
N MET A 18 26.66 -6.17 -26.47
CA MET A 18 25.65 -6.80 -25.63
C MET A 18 25.03 -5.70 -24.76
N ALA A 19 23.76 -5.40 -25.00
CA ALA A 19 22.99 -4.44 -24.22
C ALA A 19 23.01 -4.84 -22.74
N LEU A 20 23.62 -4.02 -21.90
CA LEU A 20 23.44 -4.05 -20.45
C LEU A 20 21.97 -3.67 -20.19
N GLN A 21 21.12 -4.67 -20.01
CA GLN A 21 19.79 -4.48 -19.47
C GLN A 21 19.96 -4.12 -17.99
N PRO A 22 19.46 -2.96 -17.51
CA PRO A 22 19.35 -2.74 -16.09
C PRO A 22 18.40 -3.80 -15.52
N SER A 23 18.88 -4.61 -14.59
CA SER A 23 18.06 -5.48 -13.78
C SER A 23 16.97 -4.64 -13.12
N ALA A 24 15.70 -4.96 -13.41
CA ALA A 24 14.57 -4.42 -12.67
C ALA A 24 14.82 -4.66 -11.18
N GLY A 25 15.02 -3.59 -10.41
CA GLY A 25 15.13 -3.68 -8.96
C GLY A 25 13.86 -4.32 -8.42
N ALA A 26 14.00 -5.46 -7.75
CA ALA A 26 12.91 -6.07 -7.02
C ALA A 26 12.42 -5.02 -6.01
N GLN A 27 11.16 -4.62 -6.16
CA GLN A 27 10.50 -3.74 -5.22
C GLN A 27 10.51 -4.43 -3.86
N GLU A 28 11.20 -3.84 -2.88
CA GLU A 28 11.27 -4.35 -1.51
C GLU A 28 9.87 -4.19 -0.88
N CYS A 29 9.01 -5.18 -1.10
CA CYS A 29 7.79 -5.31 -0.32
C CYS A 29 8.18 -5.78 1.08
N GLY A 30 7.47 -5.34 2.12
CA GLY A 30 7.75 -5.66 3.52
C GLY A 30 7.58 -7.15 3.90
N THR A 31 7.60 -8.05 2.93
CA THR A 31 7.55 -9.50 3.11
C THR A 31 8.83 -10.13 2.55
N ALA A 32 9.43 -11.04 3.33
CA ALA A 32 10.62 -11.76 2.88
C ALA A 32 10.33 -12.52 1.57
N PRO A 33 11.28 -12.58 0.61
CA PRO A 33 11.09 -13.32 -0.62
C PRO A 33 10.75 -14.79 -0.33
N PRO A 34 9.73 -15.37 -1.00
CA PRO A 34 9.34 -16.75 -0.77
C PRO A 34 10.46 -17.71 -1.13
N THR A 35 10.59 -18.80 -0.36
CA THR A 35 11.50 -19.90 -0.71
C THR A 35 11.04 -20.57 -2.01
N ARG A 36 11.95 -21.30 -2.67
CA ARG A 36 11.63 -22.00 -3.91
C ARG A 36 10.47 -23.00 -3.76
N ALA A 37 10.47 -23.75 -2.66
CA ALA A 37 9.41 -24.71 -2.37
C ALA A 37 8.05 -24.04 -2.15
N GLN A 38 8.02 -22.90 -1.44
CA GLN A 38 6.79 -22.11 -1.28
C GLN A 38 6.29 -21.58 -2.63
N TYR A 39 7.20 -21.08 -3.46
CA TYR A 39 6.86 -20.60 -4.79
C TYR A 39 6.28 -21.71 -5.68
N ASP A 40 6.92 -22.88 -5.71
CA ASP A 40 6.45 -24.02 -6.50
C ASP A 40 5.11 -24.58 -5.96
N HIS A 41 4.93 -24.59 -4.65
CA HIS A 41 3.67 -24.95 -4.02
C HIS A 41 2.55 -23.97 -4.40
N THR A 42 2.77 -22.67 -4.23
CA THR A 42 1.79 -21.63 -4.61
C THR A 42 1.44 -21.71 -6.09
N ARG A 43 2.42 -21.94 -6.97
CA ARG A 43 2.19 -22.16 -8.41
C ARG A 43 1.31 -23.36 -8.68
N SER A 44 1.54 -24.48 -7.99
CA SER A 44 0.75 -25.70 -8.16
C SER A 44 -0.71 -25.51 -7.73
N VAL A 45 -0.94 -24.73 -6.66
CA VAL A 45 -2.28 -24.42 -6.16
C VAL A 45 -3.00 -23.46 -7.10
N ILE A 46 -2.36 -22.35 -7.52
CA ILE A 46 -2.98 -21.37 -8.43
C ILE A 46 -3.35 -22.00 -9.77
N ALA A 47 -2.53 -22.91 -10.30
CA ALA A 47 -2.81 -23.59 -11.56
C ALA A 47 -4.07 -24.48 -11.53
N GLN A 48 -4.53 -24.87 -10.34
CA GLN A 48 -5.73 -25.68 -10.14
C GLN A 48 -6.97 -24.85 -9.80
N ILE A 49 -6.79 -23.55 -9.56
CA ILE A 49 -7.87 -22.64 -9.25
C ILE A 49 -8.42 -22.05 -10.56
N ASP A 50 -9.69 -22.30 -10.85
CA ASP A 50 -10.42 -21.56 -11.88
C ASP A 50 -10.72 -20.14 -11.36
N VAL A 51 -9.74 -19.25 -11.53
CA VAL A 51 -9.85 -17.84 -11.16
C VAL A 51 -10.97 -17.12 -11.91
N SER A 52 -11.38 -17.62 -13.07
CA SER A 52 -12.51 -17.10 -13.86
C SER A 52 -13.85 -17.42 -13.19
N ALA A 53 -14.00 -18.59 -12.56
CA ALA A 53 -15.17 -18.94 -11.77
C ALA A 53 -15.21 -18.25 -10.39
N LEU A 54 -14.04 -17.90 -9.83
CA LEU A 54 -13.93 -17.09 -8.61
C LEU A 54 -14.15 -15.60 -8.83
N ARG A 55 -13.94 -15.11 -10.06
CA ARG A 55 -14.47 -13.83 -10.54
C ARG A 55 -15.99 -13.98 -10.71
N GLY A 56 -16.72 -14.20 -9.61
CA GLY A 56 -18.14 -13.95 -9.59
C GLY A 56 -18.32 -12.52 -10.08
N GLY A 57 -18.96 -12.32 -11.23
CA GLY A 57 -19.09 -11.03 -11.92
C GLY A 57 -19.92 -9.98 -11.18
N GLY A 58 -20.02 -10.10 -9.85
CA GLY A 58 -20.63 -9.13 -8.97
C GLY A 58 -19.59 -8.21 -8.34
N ILE A 59 -20.08 -7.07 -7.87
CA ILE A 59 -19.28 -6.10 -7.13
C ILE A 59 -19.04 -6.62 -5.71
N THR A 60 -17.78 -6.67 -5.28
CA THR A 60 -17.42 -6.94 -3.88
C THR A 60 -17.57 -5.67 -3.05
N CYS A 61 -18.57 -5.63 -2.18
CA CYS A 61 -18.82 -4.48 -1.33
C CYS A 61 -18.03 -4.58 -0.01
N ILE A 62 -17.12 -3.64 0.25
CA ILE A 62 -16.29 -3.58 1.45
C ILE A 62 -16.78 -2.44 2.37
N PRO A 63 -17.26 -2.74 3.60
CA PRO A 63 -17.71 -1.72 4.53
C PRO A 63 -16.51 -1.01 5.18
N LEU A 64 -16.59 0.30 5.31
CA LEU A 64 -15.63 1.14 6.01
C LEU A 64 -16.27 1.77 7.25
N GLN A 65 -15.55 1.83 8.37
CA GLN A 65 -15.93 2.60 9.55
C GLN A 65 -14.87 3.69 9.80
N ALA A 66 -15.31 4.95 9.78
CA ALA A 66 -14.45 6.08 10.13
C ALA A 66 -14.45 6.30 11.65
N HIS A 67 -13.26 6.48 12.20
CA HIS A 67 -12.99 6.87 13.58
C HIS A 67 -12.12 8.12 13.56
N ILE A 68 -12.65 9.24 14.06
CA ILE A 68 -12.04 10.56 13.90
C ILE A 68 -11.60 11.07 15.27
N VAL A 69 -10.31 11.35 15.42
CA VAL A 69 -9.78 12.06 16.57
C VAL A 69 -9.86 13.56 16.31
N ARG A 70 -10.23 14.31 17.34
CA ARG A 70 -10.35 15.77 17.33
C ARG A 70 -9.64 16.35 18.54
N GLN A 71 -9.43 17.66 18.52
CA GLN A 71 -8.98 18.38 19.71
C GLN A 71 -9.99 18.26 20.86
N ASP A 72 -9.56 18.50 22.08
CA ASP A 72 -10.39 18.37 23.29
C ASP A 72 -11.65 19.26 23.24
N ASN A 73 -11.52 20.43 22.62
CA ASN A 73 -12.61 21.38 22.38
C ASN A 73 -13.59 20.93 21.27
N GLY A 74 -13.37 19.78 20.64
CA GLY A 74 -14.18 19.21 19.56
C GLY A 74 -13.96 19.82 18.18
N SER A 75 -12.96 20.69 18.02
CA SER A 75 -12.57 21.27 16.72
C SER A 75 -11.54 20.40 15.99
N GLY A 76 -11.31 20.73 14.72
CA GLY A 76 -10.43 19.96 13.84
C GLY A 76 -11.06 18.65 13.38
N GLY A 77 -10.21 17.75 12.90
CA GLY A 77 -10.60 16.47 12.33
C GLY A 77 -11.12 16.58 10.90
N ILE A 78 -11.13 15.44 10.21
CA ILE A 78 -11.59 15.35 8.83
C ILE A 78 -13.11 15.61 8.73
N THR A 79 -13.54 16.33 7.70
CA THR A 79 -14.97 16.63 7.50
C THR A 79 -15.69 15.49 6.76
N GLN A 80 -17.02 15.45 6.87
CA GLN A 80 -17.85 14.52 6.11
C GLN A 80 -17.68 14.69 4.59
N GLU A 81 -17.47 15.92 4.12
CA GLU A 81 -17.21 16.20 2.71
C GLU A 81 -15.89 15.55 2.26
N GLN A 82 -14.82 15.70 3.03
CA GLN A 82 -13.53 15.07 2.75
C GLN A 82 -13.61 13.54 2.78
N LEU A 83 -14.38 12.95 3.71
CA LEU A 83 -14.64 11.52 3.72
C LEU A 83 -15.35 11.05 2.44
N ASN A 84 -16.34 11.81 1.97
CA ASN A 84 -17.09 11.46 0.76
C ASN A 84 -16.23 11.59 -0.50
N ILE A 85 -15.35 12.60 -0.55
CA ILE A 85 -14.35 12.76 -1.61
C ILE A 85 -13.39 11.56 -1.62
N GLY A 86 -12.84 11.19 -0.46
CA GLY A 86 -11.97 10.01 -0.32
C GLY A 86 -12.65 8.71 -0.74
N LEU A 87 -13.93 8.55 -0.38
CA LEU A 87 -14.73 7.40 -0.79
C LEU A 87 -14.92 7.34 -2.32
N SER A 88 -15.14 8.48 -2.98
CA SER A 88 -15.22 8.56 -4.44
C SER A 88 -13.92 8.08 -5.08
N PHE A 89 -12.77 8.58 -4.61
CA PHE A 89 -11.47 8.17 -5.14
C PHE A 89 -11.20 6.68 -4.95
N LEU A 90 -11.55 6.09 -3.80
CA LEU A 90 -11.43 4.65 -3.58
C LEU A 90 -12.27 3.86 -4.60
N ASN A 91 -13.53 4.25 -4.80
CA ASN A 91 -14.43 3.57 -5.72
C ASN A 91 -13.98 3.70 -7.19
N ASP A 92 -13.51 4.88 -7.60
CA ASP A 92 -13.00 5.10 -8.94
C ASP A 92 -11.72 4.28 -9.19
N TYR A 93 -10.82 4.23 -8.22
CA TYR A 93 -9.55 3.50 -8.33
C TYR A 93 -9.74 1.98 -8.39
N PHE A 94 -10.66 1.43 -7.57
CA PHE A 94 -10.88 -0.01 -7.48
C PHE A 94 -12.03 -0.54 -8.36
N LEU A 95 -12.59 0.31 -9.23
CA LEU A 95 -13.70 -0.05 -10.12
C LEU A 95 -13.35 -1.26 -11.02
N GLU A 96 -12.17 -1.27 -11.65
CA GLU A 96 -11.73 -2.36 -12.53
C GLU A 96 -11.47 -3.67 -11.76
N ALA A 97 -11.19 -3.58 -10.46
CA ALA A 97 -11.07 -4.73 -9.57
C ALA A 97 -12.44 -5.29 -9.14
N GLY A 98 -13.54 -4.62 -9.50
CA GLY A 98 -14.89 -5.00 -9.10
C GLY A 98 -15.13 -4.83 -7.60
N ILE A 99 -14.49 -3.85 -6.96
CA ILE A 99 -14.63 -3.56 -5.53
C ILE A 99 -15.36 -2.22 -5.36
N GLN A 100 -16.32 -2.17 -4.44
CA GLN A 100 -16.99 -0.94 -4.04
C GLN A 100 -16.92 -0.78 -2.53
N PHE A 101 -16.52 0.40 -2.08
CA PHE A 101 -16.48 0.80 -0.70
C PHE A 101 -17.73 1.62 -0.33
N PHE A 102 -18.14 1.51 0.94
CA PHE A 102 -19.21 2.31 1.51
C PHE A 102 -19.03 2.50 3.02
N TRP A 103 -19.56 3.59 3.58
CA TRP A 103 -19.54 3.81 5.02
C TRP A 103 -20.59 2.94 5.72
N LYS A 104 -20.17 2.17 6.74
CA LYS A 104 -21.02 1.30 7.57
C LYS A 104 -21.98 2.09 8.48
N GLY A 105 -21.82 3.40 8.56
CA GLY A 105 -22.67 4.28 9.34
C GLY A 105 -22.06 5.67 9.43
N ALA A 106 -22.48 6.44 10.44
CA ALA A 106 -21.86 7.71 10.76
C ALA A 106 -20.42 7.51 11.27
N PRO A 107 -19.53 8.50 11.09
CA PRO A 107 -18.23 8.49 11.74
C PRO A 107 -18.35 8.50 13.26
N ASN A 108 -17.44 7.79 13.93
CA ASN A 108 -17.26 7.91 15.37
C ASN A 108 -16.26 9.03 15.66
N TYR A 109 -16.45 9.72 16.79
CA TYR A 109 -15.58 10.81 17.20
C TYR A 109 -15.06 10.57 18.61
N THR A 110 -13.79 10.89 18.82
CA THR A 110 -13.23 11.10 20.16
C THR A 110 -12.52 12.45 20.20
N ASN A 111 -12.50 13.07 21.37
CA ASN A 111 -11.80 14.32 21.60
C ASN A 111 -10.59 14.01 22.49
N ASN A 112 -9.41 14.10 21.91
CA ASN A 112 -8.13 13.87 22.57
C ASN A 112 -7.05 14.64 21.80
N SER A 113 -6.64 15.82 22.29
CA SER A 113 -5.66 16.66 21.60
C SER A 113 -4.27 16.01 21.47
N ASP A 114 -3.95 15.06 22.33
CA ASP A 114 -2.68 14.31 22.32
C ASP A 114 -2.63 13.42 21.07
N TYR A 115 -3.57 12.47 20.99
CA TYR A 115 -3.70 11.56 19.84
C TYR A 115 -4.22 12.24 18.56
N TYR A 116 -4.65 13.49 18.65
CA TYR A 116 -4.93 14.31 17.46
C TYR A 116 -3.64 14.55 16.66
N GLU A 117 -2.52 14.72 17.36
CA GLU A 117 -1.17 14.86 16.80
C GLU A 117 -0.35 13.60 17.12
N PHE A 118 -0.78 12.44 16.62
CA PHE A 118 -0.19 11.14 16.93
C PHE A 118 1.35 11.13 16.77
N ASP A 119 2.06 10.80 17.84
CA ASP A 119 3.53 10.75 17.86
C ASP A 119 4.06 9.49 18.54
N ALA A 120 4.44 8.49 17.74
CA ALA A 120 5.03 7.24 18.23
C ALA A 120 6.48 7.44 18.75
N THR A 121 7.06 8.63 18.63
CA THR A 121 8.41 8.96 19.11
C THR A 121 8.40 9.78 20.40
N ALA A 122 7.24 10.28 20.81
CA ALA A 122 7.08 11.08 22.02
C ALA A 122 7.33 10.25 23.31
N PRO A 123 7.61 10.89 24.47
CA PRO A 123 7.91 10.18 25.72
C PRO A 123 6.77 9.30 26.26
N ASP A 124 5.52 9.65 25.94
CA ASP A 124 4.31 8.86 26.18
C ASP A 124 4.11 7.73 25.15
N ASN A 125 4.84 7.78 24.03
CA ASN A 125 4.95 6.77 22.99
C ASN A 125 3.57 6.31 22.51
N ASP A 126 2.92 7.19 21.76
CA ASP A 126 1.61 6.88 21.19
C ASP A 126 1.62 5.55 20.46
N SER A 127 0.55 4.79 20.65
CA SER A 127 0.43 3.45 20.09
C SER A 127 -0.91 3.26 19.40
N GLU A 128 -0.89 2.53 18.29
CA GLU A 128 -2.10 2.14 17.57
C GLU A 128 -3.10 1.40 18.47
N THR A 129 -2.59 0.62 19.43
CA THR A 129 -3.43 -0.12 20.40
C THR A 129 -4.22 0.84 21.28
N THR A 130 -3.60 1.92 21.75
CA THR A 130 -4.27 2.92 22.59
C THR A 130 -5.23 3.76 21.75
N LEU A 131 -4.81 4.18 20.56
CA LEU A 131 -5.67 4.89 19.60
C LEU A 131 -6.94 4.08 19.29
N ALA A 132 -6.79 2.80 18.97
CA ALA A 132 -7.92 1.91 18.70
C ALA A 132 -8.82 1.73 19.93
N GLY A 133 -8.24 1.78 21.13
CA GLY A 133 -8.96 1.66 22.40
C GLY A 133 -9.93 2.81 22.70
N PHE A 134 -9.79 3.97 22.05
CA PHE A 134 -10.76 5.08 22.19
C PHE A 134 -12.09 4.83 21.48
N PHE A 135 -12.14 3.83 20.61
CA PHE A 135 -13.30 3.57 19.77
C PHE A 135 -13.83 2.15 19.95
N THR A 136 -15.14 2.01 19.81
CA THR A 136 -15.72 0.68 19.62
C THR A 136 -15.32 0.17 18.24
N THR A 137 -14.51 -0.88 18.20
CA THR A 137 -14.09 -1.50 16.94
C THR A 137 -15.31 -2.03 16.18
N ALA A 138 -15.51 -1.57 14.95
CA ALA A 138 -16.58 -2.09 14.11
C ALA A 138 -16.20 -3.48 13.60
N THR A 139 -17.04 -4.46 13.88
CA THR A 139 -16.93 -5.81 13.32
C THR A 139 -17.34 -5.83 11.85
N ASN A 140 -16.75 -6.68 11.02
CA ASN A 140 -17.08 -6.78 9.58
C ASN A 140 -16.99 -5.44 8.82
N ALA A 141 -16.03 -4.59 9.18
CA ALA A 141 -15.70 -3.37 8.45
C ALA A 141 -14.20 -3.13 8.57
N VAL A 142 -13.64 -2.44 7.57
CA VAL A 142 -12.30 -1.87 7.70
C VAL A 142 -12.41 -0.63 8.59
N ASN A 143 -11.71 -0.65 9.71
CA ASN A 143 -11.67 0.49 10.64
C ASN A 143 -10.56 1.43 10.16
N ILE A 144 -10.91 2.69 9.89
CA ILE A 144 -9.98 3.72 9.43
C ILE A 144 -9.95 4.82 10.49
N TYR A 145 -8.75 5.10 11.00
CA TYR A 145 -8.52 6.10 12.03
C TYR A 145 -7.96 7.37 11.40
N PHE A 146 -8.57 8.50 11.72
CA PHE A 146 -8.18 9.82 11.21
C PHE A 146 -7.65 10.66 12.36
N VAL A 147 -6.37 11.03 12.23
CA VAL A 147 -5.66 11.99 13.09
C VAL A 147 -5.16 13.14 12.21
N ASN A 148 -4.68 14.22 12.80
CA ASN A 148 -4.20 15.39 12.06
C ASN A 148 -2.83 15.16 11.44
N ASN A 149 -1.93 14.60 12.25
CA ASN A 149 -0.56 14.31 11.87
C ASN A 149 -0.13 12.97 12.47
N ILE A 150 0.82 12.32 11.82
CA ILE A 150 1.45 11.08 12.29
C ILE A 150 2.96 11.29 12.26
N THR A 151 3.59 11.10 13.41
CA THR A 151 5.06 11.05 13.58
C THR A 151 5.45 9.65 14.06
N THR A 152 6.46 9.05 13.43
CA THR A 152 6.95 7.68 13.70
C THR A 152 8.46 7.61 13.60
#